data_AF-A0A0H2RJ09-F1
#
_entry.id   AF-A0A0H2RJ09-F1
#
_cell.length_a   1.000
_cell.length_b   1.000
_cell.length_c   1.000
_cell.angle_alpha   90.00
_cell.angle_beta   90.00
_cell.angle_gamma   90.00
#
_symmetry.space_group_name_H-M   'P 1'
#
loop_
_entity.id
_entity.type
_entity.pdbx_description
1 polymer ?
#
loop_
_entity_poly.entity_id
_entity_poly.type
_entity_poly.pdbx_seq_one_letter_code
_entity_poly.pdbx_strand_id
1 'polypeptide(L)'
;APGEALAELATMNSLSYIDAVMSEDSDALCYGAEKLVRRVDFTNHEGTIPVDCVPVRELRDANDFSITRGTLLLMALLSGGENLEPGVEGCELSVALMLGREGFGDRLVNAVTSLSGIKLERFLANWRKRIKYELETNNSGLLDKVYNTVAFRITNSWPSVDVIKMYLQPITSLSFGKSFQPASRSSAQLGELARLCEFHFSIPTIGLLKVFEERIWHGLVVDALLQCNKKAICAEE
;
A
#
# COMPACT_ATOMS: atom_id res chain seq x y z
N ALA A 1 9.49 9.69 4.51
CA ALA A 1 8.50 10.22 3.56
C ALA A 1 8.11 11.64 3.98
N PRO A 2 7.82 12.55 3.03
CA PRO A 2 7.30 13.88 3.35
C PRO A 2 5.81 13.90 3.69
N GLY A 3 5.05 12.87 3.33
CA GLY A 3 3.65 12.64 3.71
C GLY A 3 3.47 11.22 4.26
N GLU A 4 2.49 10.49 3.72
CA GLU A 4 2.23 9.10 4.08
C GLU A 4 3.41 8.17 3.71
N ALA A 5 3.87 7.37 4.66
CA ALA A 5 4.99 6.46 4.47
C ALA A 5 4.66 5.34 3.48
N LEU A 6 3.43 4.80 3.52
CA LEU A 6 3.00 3.79 2.55
C LEU A 6 2.92 4.33 1.12
N ALA A 7 2.56 5.61 0.96
CA ALA A 7 2.54 6.24 -0.36
C ALA A 7 3.96 6.40 -0.95
N GLU A 8 4.94 6.75 -0.10
CA GLU A 8 6.35 6.77 -0.50
C GLU A 8 6.84 5.38 -0.91
N LEU A 9 6.55 4.35 -0.11
CA LEU A 9 6.96 2.97 -0.39
C LEU A 9 6.29 2.43 -1.67
N ALA A 10 4.99 2.71 -1.87
CA ALA A 10 4.28 2.38 -3.10
C ALA A 10 4.91 3.04 -4.33
N THR A 11 5.35 4.29 -4.20
CA THR A 11 6.06 5.01 -5.26
C THR A 11 7.43 4.42 -5.54
N MET A 12 8.20 4.07 -4.50
CA MET A 12 9.47 3.36 -4.66
C MET A 12 9.28 2.00 -5.33
N ASN A 13 8.22 1.28 -4.99
CA ASN A 13 7.92 -0.04 -5.55
C ASN A 13 7.51 0.03 -7.03
N SER A 14 6.57 0.92 -7.38
CA SER A 14 6.13 1.12 -8.78
C SER A 14 7.24 1.64 -9.70
N LEU A 15 8.25 2.32 -9.15
CA LEU A 15 9.45 2.75 -9.86
C LEU A 15 10.62 1.76 -9.77
N SER A 16 10.40 0.56 -9.22
CA SER A 16 11.41 -0.50 -9.09
C SER A 16 12.65 -0.13 -8.25
N TYR A 17 12.53 0.82 -7.32
CA TYR A 17 13.58 1.08 -6.31
C TYR A 17 13.57 0.02 -5.20
N ILE A 18 12.42 -0.61 -4.95
CA ILE A 18 12.24 -1.73 -4.03
C ILE A 18 11.33 -2.78 -4.66
N ASP A 19 11.56 -4.06 -4.34
CA ASP A 19 10.84 -5.18 -4.95
C ASP A 19 9.43 -5.39 -4.38
N ALA A 20 9.21 -5.00 -3.13
CA ALA A 20 7.94 -5.15 -2.44
C ALA A 20 7.79 -4.11 -1.32
N VAL A 21 6.53 -3.80 -0.98
CA VAL A 21 6.17 -3.04 0.22
C VAL A 21 5.77 -4.04 1.32
N MET A 22 6.29 -3.90 2.53
CA MET A 22 5.85 -4.68 3.69
C MET A 22 4.98 -3.82 4.60
N SER A 23 3.75 -4.23 4.85
CA SER A 23 2.80 -3.49 5.70
C SER A 23 1.64 -4.39 6.14
N GLU A 24 1.18 -4.25 7.38
CA GLU A 24 -0.02 -4.94 7.86
C GLU A 24 -1.31 -4.43 7.19
N ASP A 25 -1.27 -3.27 6.53
CA ASP A 25 -2.40 -2.64 5.85
C ASP A 25 -2.33 -2.84 4.33
N SER A 26 -3.48 -2.69 3.68
CA SER A 26 -3.59 -2.80 2.21
C SER A 26 -3.51 -1.44 1.49
N ASP A 27 -3.35 -0.34 2.21
CA ASP A 27 -3.41 1.02 1.64
C ASP A 27 -2.31 1.31 0.64
N ALA A 28 -1.16 0.65 0.78
CA ALA A 28 -0.09 0.68 -0.22
C ALA A 28 -0.60 0.32 -1.63
N LEU A 29 -1.59 -0.56 -1.75
CA LEU A 29 -2.20 -0.94 -3.02
C LEU A 29 -3.02 0.21 -3.63
N CYS A 30 -3.73 0.97 -2.79
CA CYS A 30 -4.45 2.19 -3.21
C CYS A 30 -3.48 3.26 -3.73
N TYR A 31 -2.31 3.38 -3.07
CA TYR A 31 -1.22 4.26 -3.51
C TYR A 31 -0.48 3.78 -4.75
N GLY A 32 -0.72 2.54 -5.21
CA GLY A 32 -0.17 2.00 -6.44
C GLY A 32 1.05 1.09 -6.29
N ALA A 33 1.29 0.53 -5.09
CA ALA A 33 2.25 -0.56 -4.95
C ALA A 33 1.86 -1.74 -5.83
N GLU A 34 2.83 -2.42 -6.43
CA GLU A 34 2.63 -3.57 -7.31
C GLU A 34 2.75 -4.91 -6.56
N LYS A 35 3.52 -4.93 -5.47
CA LYS A 35 3.70 -6.11 -4.62
C LYS A 35 3.68 -5.73 -3.14
N LEU A 36 2.73 -6.32 -2.42
CA LEU A 36 2.57 -6.14 -0.97
C LEU A 36 2.92 -7.43 -0.23
N VAL A 37 3.62 -7.30 0.90
CA VAL A 37 3.93 -8.34 1.86
C VAL A 37 3.21 -7.98 3.16
N ARG A 38 2.17 -8.74 3.51
CA ARG A 38 1.20 -8.27 4.50
C ARG A 38 1.33 -8.91 5.88
N ARG A 39 1.45 -10.24 5.90
CA ARG A 39 1.61 -11.01 7.13
C ARG A 39 2.95 -11.70 7.10
N VAL A 40 3.71 -11.53 8.17
CA VAL A 40 4.94 -12.27 8.42
C VAL A 40 4.77 -12.94 9.77
N ASP A 41 4.57 -14.27 9.76
CA ASP A 41 4.33 -15.00 10.99
C ASP A 41 5.65 -15.41 11.66
N PHE A 42 6.12 -14.57 12.57
CA PHE A 42 7.33 -14.82 13.36
C PHE A 42 7.14 -15.85 14.48
N THR A 43 5.92 -16.36 14.71
CA THR A 43 5.64 -17.34 15.77
C THR A 43 5.96 -18.76 15.35
N ASN A 44 6.17 -19.01 14.05
CA ASN A 44 6.58 -20.31 13.57
C ASN A 44 8.08 -20.53 13.85
N HIS A 45 8.38 -21.46 14.76
CA HIS A 45 9.74 -21.81 15.17
C HIS A 45 10.39 -22.90 14.29
N GLU A 46 9.69 -23.40 13.26
CA GLU A 46 10.18 -24.47 12.37
C GLU A 46 11.14 -23.98 11.26
N GLY A 47 11.79 -22.83 11.46
CA GLY A 47 12.81 -22.28 10.54
C GLY A 47 12.27 -21.70 9.23
N THR A 48 10.97 -21.84 8.95
CA THR A 48 10.29 -21.20 7.81
C THR A 48 9.27 -20.19 8.35
N ILE A 49 9.42 -18.93 7.95
CA ILE A 49 8.48 -17.85 8.27
C ILE A 49 7.51 -17.73 7.11
N PRO A 50 6.24 -18.13 7.26
CA PRO A 50 5.27 -17.97 6.19
C PRO A 50 4.96 -16.48 5.99
N VAL A 51 4.86 -16.09 4.72
CA VAL A 51 4.63 -14.70 4.33
C VAL A 51 3.48 -14.62 3.33
N ASP A 52 2.48 -13.80 3.64
CA ASP A 52 1.41 -13.48 2.70
C ASP A 52 1.91 -12.41 1.73
N CYS A 53 2.25 -12.82 0.51
CA CYS A 53 2.68 -11.92 -0.56
C CYS A 53 1.58 -11.81 -1.64
N VAL A 54 1.22 -10.57 -1.97
CA VAL A 54 0.14 -10.24 -2.88
C VAL A 54 0.69 -9.39 -4.02
N PRO A 55 0.97 -9.98 -5.20
CA PRO A 55 1.19 -9.21 -6.41
C PRO A 55 -0.16 -8.68 -6.94
N VAL A 56 -0.28 -7.38 -7.15
CA VAL A 56 -1.56 -6.72 -7.54
C VAL A 56 -2.14 -7.31 -8.82
N ARG A 57 -1.28 -7.67 -9.78
CA ARG A 57 -1.72 -8.29 -11.05
C ARG A 57 -2.47 -9.61 -10.87
N GLU A 58 -2.25 -10.31 -9.76
CA GLU A 58 -2.88 -11.59 -9.41
C GLU A 58 -3.98 -11.42 -8.36
N LEU A 59 -4.25 -10.19 -7.91
CA LEU A 59 -5.29 -9.95 -6.92
C LEU A 59 -6.66 -10.19 -7.55
N ARG A 60 -7.37 -11.16 -6.99
CA ARG A 60 -8.71 -11.58 -7.41
C ARG A 60 -9.63 -11.62 -6.22
N ASP A 61 -10.91 -11.42 -6.45
CA ASP A 61 -11.92 -11.72 -5.46
C ASP A 61 -12.37 -13.19 -5.52
N ALA A 62 -13.36 -13.55 -4.69
CA ALA A 62 -13.85 -14.93 -4.56
C ALA A 62 -14.45 -15.52 -5.85
N ASN A 63 -14.82 -14.70 -6.84
CA ASN A 63 -15.35 -15.16 -8.12
C ASN A 63 -14.32 -15.00 -9.27
N ASP A 64 -13.02 -14.94 -8.93
CA ASP A 64 -11.92 -14.82 -9.89
C ASP A 64 -11.95 -13.52 -10.73
N PHE A 65 -12.59 -12.46 -10.22
CA PHE A 65 -12.57 -11.16 -10.90
C PHE A 65 -11.35 -10.34 -10.46
N SER A 66 -10.69 -9.67 -11.41
CA SER A 66 -9.51 -8.83 -11.15
C SER A 66 -9.84 -7.61 -10.29
N ILE A 67 -9.20 -7.50 -9.13
CA ILE A 67 -9.28 -6.33 -8.27
C ILE A 67 -8.23 -5.32 -8.73
N THR A 68 -8.68 -4.26 -9.38
CA THR A 68 -7.80 -3.19 -9.88
C THR A 68 -7.51 -2.15 -8.80
N ARG A 69 -6.50 -1.29 -9.02
CA ARG A 69 -6.27 -0.09 -8.19
C ARG A 69 -7.52 0.80 -8.13
N GLY A 70 -8.25 0.94 -9.24
CA GLY A 70 -9.49 1.69 -9.26
C GLY A 70 -10.57 1.08 -8.37
N THR A 71 -10.69 -0.26 -8.39
CA THR A 71 -11.59 -1.01 -7.50
C THR A 71 -11.24 -0.75 -6.02
N LEU A 72 -9.96 -0.89 -5.66
CA LEU A 72 -9.49 -0.63 -4.29
C LEU A 72 -9.72 0.83 -3.85
N LEU A 73 -9.44 1.80 -4.72
CA LEU A 73 -9.71 3.21 -4.46
C LEU A 73 -11.20 3.46 -4.19
N LEU A 74 -12.09 2.90 -5.03
CA LEU A 74 -13.53 3.07 -4.84
C LEU A 74 -13.99 2.43 -3.53
N MET A 75 -13.46 1.26 -3.18
CA MET A 75 -13.72 0.61 -1.90
C MET A 75 -13.29 1.49 -0.73
N ALA A 76 -12.08 2.04 -0.77
CA ALA A 76 -11.58 2.95 0.27
C ALA A 76 -12.45 4.23 0.41
N LEU A 77 -12.92 4.81 -0.71
CA LEU A 77 -13.79 6.00 -0.69
C LEU A 77 -15.20 5.72 -0.16
N LEU A 78 -15.73 4.51 -0.41
CA LEU A 78 -17.06 4.11 0.04
C LEU A 78 -17.07 3.64 1.49
N SER A 79 -16.05 2.89 1.90
CA SER A 79 -15.88 2.45 3.30
C SER A 79 -15.42 3.59 4.21
N GLY A 80 -14.68 4.56 3.66
CA GLY A 80 -14.07 5.64 4.41
C GLY A 80 -12.73 5.25 5.01
N GLY A 81 -11.90 6.25 5.29
CA GLY A 81 -10.67 6.09 6.05
C GLY A 81 -10.81 6.76 7.41
N GLU A 82 -10.16 6.20 8.44
CA GLU A 82 -10.22 6.76 9.80
C GLU A 82 -9.74 8.22 9.87
N ASN A 83 -8.82 8.62 8.97
CA ASN A 83 -8.12 9.90 9.00
C ASN A 83 -8.35 10.82 7.79
N LEU A 84 -9.21 10.46 6.83
CA LEU A 84 -9.39 11.21 5.58
C LEU A 84 -10.80 11.81 5.44
N GLU A 85 -11.71 11.07 4.84
CA GLU A 85 -13.13 11.42 4.67
C GLU A 85 -13.94 10.20 5.10
N PRO A 86 -15.03 10.41 5.87
CA PRO A 86 -15.93 9.31 6.20
C PRO A 86 -16.53 8.71 4.93
N GLY A 87 -16.71 7.40 4.95
CA GLY A 87 -17.33 6.68 3.84
C GLY A 87 -18.81 7.03 3.70
N VAL A 88 -19.45 6.40 2.71
CA VAL A 88 -20.91 6.49 2.56
C VAL A 88 -21.53 5.56 3.59
N GLU A 89 -22.18 6.14 4.60
CA GLU A 89 -22.77 5.38 5.70
C GLU A 89 -23.70 4.27 5.19
N GLY A 90 -23.51 3.05 5.68
CA GLY A 90 -24.29 1.87 5.28
C GLY A 90 -23.85 1.24 3.94
N CYS A 91 -22.79 1.76 3.30
CA CYS A 91 -22.17 1.08 2.17
C CYS A 91 -21.27 -0.05 2.66
N GLU A 92 -21.70 -1.29 2.43
CA GLU A 92 -20.92 -2.48 2.77
C GLU A 92 -19.77 -2.70 1.77
N LEU A 93 -18.71 -3.35 2.22
CA LEU A 93 -17.54 -3.66 1.38
C LEU A 93 -17.89 -4.51 0.15
N SER A 94 -18.87 -5.40 0.29
CA SER A 94 -19.43 -6.22 -0.80
C SER A 94 -20.02 -5.36 -1.91
N VAL A 95 -20.81 -4.34 -1.56
CA VAL A 95 -21.41 -3.38 -2.50
C VAL A 95 -20.33 -2.57 -3.19
N ALA A 96 -19.36 -2.08 -2.42
CA ALA A 96 -18.26 -1.30 -2.96
C ALA A 96 -17.42 -2.11 -3.96
N LEU A 97 -17.16 -3.40 -3.66
CA LEU A 97 -16.51 -4.32 -4.58
C LEU A 97 -17.33 -4.52 -5.87
N MET A 98 -18.65 -4.71 -5.77
CA MET A 98 -19.50 -4.87 -6.96
C MET A 98 -19.51 -3.62 -7.85
N LEU A 99 -19.58 -2.42 -7.26
CA LEU A 99 -19.43 -1.16 -8.02
C LEU A 99 -18.04 -1.05 -8.65
N GLY A 100 -17.02 -1.55 -7.97
CA GLY A 100 -15.66 -1.69 -8.50
C GLY A 100 -15.61 -2.61 -9.73
N ARG A 101 -16.27 -3.78 -9.67
CA ARG A 101 -16.39 -4.73 -10.79
C ARG A 101 -17.05 -4.13 -12.02
N GLU A 102 -18.04 -3.25 -11.82
CA GLU A 102 -18.66 -2.53 -12.94
C GLU A 102 -17.69 -1.50 -13.59
N GLY A 103 -16.54 -1.24 -12.96
CA GLY A 103 -15.50 -0.36 -13.45
C GLY A 103 -15.69 1.10 -13.05
N PHE A 104 -16.54 1.41 -12.06
CA PHE A 104 -16.70 2.79 -11.59
C PHE A 104 -15.39 3.36 -11.04
N GLY A 105 -14.61 2.53 -10.35
CA GLY A 105 -13.30 2.89 -9.81
C GLY A 105 -12.29 3.23 -10.90
N ASP A 106 -12.14 2.38 -11.91
CA ASP A 106 -11.19 2.61 -13.01
C ASP A 106 -11.54 3.86 -13.83
N ARG A 107 -12.84 4.08 -14.08
CA ARG A 107 -13.33 5.32 -14.72
C ARG A 107 -12.97 6.56 -13.88
N LEU A 108 -13.05 6.48 -12.56
CA LEU A 108 -12.67 7.56 -11.65
C LEU A 108 -11.16 7.85 -11.74
N VAL A 109 -10.32 6.81 -11.65
CA VAL A 109 -8.86 6.94 -11.77
C VAL A 109 -8.50 7.63 -13.09
N ASN A 110 -9.00 7.10 -14.21
CA ASN A 110 -8.73 7.65 -15.54
C ASN A 110 -9.15 9.13 -15.64
N ALA A 111 -10.34 9.47 -15.15
CA ALA A 111 -10.83 10.84 -15.20
C ALA A 111 -9.98 11.81 -14.37
N VAL A 112 -9.55 11.42 -13.17
CA VAL A 112 -8.74 12.30 -12.30
C VAL A 112 -7.33 12.46 -12.84
N THR A 113 -6.78 11.44 -13.51
CA THR A 113 -5.47 11.55 -14.17
C THR A 113 -5.50 12.35 -15.47
N SER A 114 -6.67 12.46 -16.14
CA SER A 114 -6.77 13.09 -17.46
C SER A 114 -7.53 14.43 -17.49
N LEU A 115 -8.33 14.74 -16.46
CA LEU A 115 -9.19 15.92 -16.40
C LEU A 115 -8.85 16.79 -15.18
N SER A 116 -9.16 18.09 -15.26
CA SER A 116 -9.00 19.04 -14.17
C SER A 116 -10.08 20.13 -14.21
N GLY A 117 -10.22 20.85 -13.08
CA GLY A 117 -11.17 21.95 -12.92
C GLY A 117 -12.61 21.56 -13.28
N ILE A 118 -13.30 22.44 -14.02
CA ILE A 118 -14.71 22.29 -14.40
C ILE A 118 -15.00 20.97 -15.15
N LYS A 119 -14.04 20.46 -15.94
CA LYS A 119 -14.22 19.19 -16.66
C LYS A 119 -14.31 18.02 -15.69
N LEU A 120 -13.44 18.00 -14.67
CA LEU A 120 -13.44 16.98 -13.64
C LEU A 120 -14.72 17.08 -12.79
N GLU A 121 -15.14 18.28 -12.41
CA GLU A 121 -16.40 18.48 -11.65
C GLU A 121 -17.62 17.95 -12.41
N ARG A 122 -17.73 18.24 -13.71
CA ARG A 122 -18.80 17.72 -14.57
C ARG A 122 -18.76 16.21 -14.70
N PHE A 123 -17.56 15.64 -14.85
CA PHE A 123 -17.38 14.19 -14.86
C PHE A 123 -17.89 13.58 -13.55
N LEU A 124 -17.42 14.09 -12.40
CA LEU A 124 -17.78 13.57 -11.08
C LEU A 124 -19.29 13.67 -10.83
N ALA A 125 -19.95 14.75 -11.26
CA ALA A 125 -21.39 14.89 -11.16
C ALA A 125 -22.14 13.80 -11.95
N ASN A 126 -21.70 13.50 -13.18
CA ASN A 126 -22.29 12.43 -13.99
C ASN A 126 -21.94 11.03 -13.46
N TRP A 127 -20.70 10.84 -12.99
CA TRP A 127 -20.23 9.59 -12.41
C TRP A 127 -21.03 9.23 -11.14
N ARG A 128 -21.26 10.19 -10.24
CA ARG A 128 -22.15 10.03 -9.07
C ARG A 128 -23.56 9.61 -9.47
N LYS A 129 -24.15 10.26 -10.48
CA LYS A 129 -25.50 9.92 -10.97
C LYS A 129 -25.58 8.47 -11.45
N ARG A 130 -24.53 7.98 -12.12
CA ARG A 130 -24.49 6.59 -12.60
C ARG A 130 -24.35 5.59 -11.45
N ILE A 131 -23.54 5.89 -10.43
CA ILE A 131 -23.45 5.05 -9.22
C ILE A 131 -24.80 5.02 -8.50
N LYS A 132 -25.44 6.18 -8.32
CA LYS A 132 -26.78 6.27 -7.73
C LYS A 132 -27.80 5.44 -8.50
N TYR A 133 -27.83 5.58 -9.82
CA TYR A 133 -28.72 4.82 -10.67
C TYR A 133 -28.51 3.31 -10.52
N GLU A 134 -27.25 2.86 -10.49
CA GLU A 134 -26.95 1.45 -10.27
C GLU A 134 -27.44 0.97 -8.88
N LEU A 135 -27.17 1.75 -7.82
CA LEU A 135 -27.64 1.42 -6.48
C LEU A 135 -29.18 1.40 -6.37
N GLU A 136 -29.88 2.28 -7.08
CA GLU A 136 -31.35 2.40 -7.02
C GLU A 136 -32.07 1.34 -7.86
N THR A 137 -31.44 0.85 -8.93
CA THR A 137 -32.09 -0.01 -9.93
C THR A 137 -31.49 -1.40 -10.04
N ASN A 138 -30.26 -1.60 -9.55
CA ASN A 138 -29.45 -2.80 -9.79
C ASN A 138 -29.45 -3.20 -11.28
N ASN A 139 -29.24 -2.21 -12.16
CA ASN A 139 -29.39 -2.40 -13.60
C ASN A 139 -28.38 -3.40 -14.18
N SER A 140 -27.18 -3.50 -13.59
CA SER A 140 -26.20 -4.52 -13.98
C SER A 140 -26.55 -5.93 -13.50
N GLY A 141 -27.37 -6.05 -12.45
CA GLY A 141 -27.66 -7.31 -11.76
C GLY A 141 -26.50 -7.84 -10.91
N LEU A 142 -25.44 -7.05 -10.68
CA LEU A 142 -24.30 -7.46 -9.85
C LEU A 142 -24.57 -7.31 -8.35
N LEU A 143 -25.47 -6.42 -7.95
CA LEU A 143 -25.87 -6.27 -6.56
C LEU A 143 -26.88 -7.37 -6.19
N ASP A 144 -26.89 -7.78 -4.93
CA ASP A 144 -27.87 -8.74 -4.38
C ASP A 144 -29.27 -8.12 -4.25
N LYS A 145 -29.33 -6.80 -4.07
CA LYS A 145 -30.55 -6.00 -3.95
C LYS A 145 -30.29 -4.54 -4.35
N VAL A 146 -31.33 -3.72 -4.30
CA VAL A 146 -31.22 -2.27 -4.43
C VAL A 146 -30.83 -1.63 -3.09
N TYR A 147 -30.03 -0.56 -3.16
CA TYR A 147 -29.43 0.15 -2.03
C TYR A 147 -29.84 1.64 -2.03
N ASN A 148 -31.15 1.90 -2.03
CA ASN A 148 -31.72 3.27 -2.09
C ASN A 148 -31.19 4.20 -0.98
N THR A 149 -30.99 3.70 0.23
CA THR A 149 -30.46 4.51 1.35
C THR A 149 -29.00 4.92 1.10
N VAL A 150 -28.17 4.03 0.56
CA VAL A 150 -26.78 4.34 0.20
C VAL A 150 -26.75 5.33 -0.95
N ALA A 151 -27.58 5.13 -1.98
CA ALA A 151 -27.74 6.07 -3.09
C ALA A 151 -28.10 7.46 -2.56
N PHE A 152 -29.12 7.58 -1.71
CA PHE A 152 -29.54 8.85 -1.12
C PHE A 152 -28.41 9.55 -0.35
N ARG A 153 -27.58 8.80 0.37
CA ARG A 153 -26.45 9.31 1.16
C ARG A 153 -25.26 9.79 0.33
N ILE A 154 -25.15 9.38 -0.93
CA ILE A 154 -24.15 9.95 -1.86
C ILE A 154 -24.54 11.40 -2.15
N THR A 155 -23.81 12.35 -1.57
CA THR A 155 -24.06 13.78 -1.76
C THR A 155 -23.37 14.32 -3.02
N ASN A 156 -23.64 15.58 -3.37
CA ASN A 156 -22.97 16.23 -4.50
C ASN A 156 -21.51 16.58 -4.23
N SER A 157 -21.09 16.60 -2.96
CA SER A 157 -19.72 16.88 -2.54
C SER A 157 -18.85 15.62 -2.46
N TRP A 158 -19.44 14.43 -2.32
CA TRP A 158 -18.70 13.18 -2.25
C TRP A 158 -18.30 12.64 -3.63
N PRO A 159 -17.12 12.02 -3.81
CA PRO A 159 -15.98 12.07 -2.88
C PRO A 159 -15.26 13.42 -2.99
N SER A 160 -14.54 13.78 -1.93
CA SER A 160 -13.64 14.92 -1.95
C SER A 160 -12.55 14.73 -3.01
N VAL A 161 -12.39 15.73 -3.89
CA VAL A 161 -11.35 15.73 -4.93
C VAL A 161 -9.96 15.68 -4.30
N ASP A 162 -9.78 16.33 -3.14
CA ASP A 162 -8.49 16.34 -2.45
C ASP A 162 -8.16 14.96 -1.88
N VAL A 163 -9.14 14.25 -1.33
CA VAL A 163 -8.95 12.86 -0.86
C VAL A 163 -8.61 11.92 -2.01
N ILE A 164 -9.28 12.05 -3.16
CA ILE A 164 -8.91 11.26 -4.34
C ILE A 164 -7.46 11.54 -4.76
N LYS A 165 -7.04 12.81 -4.75
CA LYS A 165 -5.66 13.19 -5.07
C LYS A 165 -4.67 12.67 -4.03
N MET A 166 -5.03 12.57 -2.76
CA MET A 166 -4.15 11.97 -1.74
C MET A 166 -3.81 10.52 -2.08
N TYR A 167 -4.71 9.76 -2.70
CA TYR A 167 -4.43 8.41 -3.18
C TYR A 167 -3.73 8.36 -4.55
N LEU A 168 -4.15 9.20 -5.50
CA LEU A 168 -3.69 9.12 -6.89
C LEU A 168 -2.43 9.93 -7.18
N GLN A 169 -2.21 10.99 -6.42
CA GLN A 169 -1.10 11.93 -6.53
C GLN A 169 -0.55 12.26 -5.13
N PRO A 170 -0.15 11.25 -4.33
CA PRO A 170 0.33 11.48 -2.98
C PRO A 170 1.58 12.35 -2.97
N ILE A 171 1.74 13.12 -1.89
CA ILE A 171 2.97 13.89 -1.64
C ILE A 171 4.08 12.91 -1.24
N THR A 172 5.10 12.83 -2.08
CA THR A 172 6.27 11.94 -1.92
C THR A 172 7.56 12.73 -2.08
N SER A 173 8.71 12.11 -1.84
CA SER A 173 10.02 12.74 -2.07
C SER A 173 10.18 13.26 -3.50
N LEU A 174 9.59 12.56 -4.49
CA LEU A 174 9.57 13.00 -5.88
C LEU A 174 8.80 14.30 -6.10
N SER A 175 7.73 14.55 -5.33
CA SER A 175 6.97 15.80 -5.38
C SER A 175 7.84 17.03 -5.04
N PHE A 176 8.93 16.83 -4.29
CA PHE A 176 9.92 17.86 -3.95
C PHE A 176 11.19 17.80 -4.82
N GLY A 177 11.18 17.03 -5.91
CA GLY A 177 12.34 16.87 -6.80
C GLY A 177 13.51 16.10 -6.19
N LYS A 178 13.29 15.36 -5.10
CA LYS A 178 14.31 14.47 -4.52
C LYS A 178 14.28 13.13 -5.24
N SER A 179 15.44 12.53 -5.46
CA SER A 179 15.53 11.14 -5.94
C SER A 179 15.63 10.16 -4.77
N PHE A 180 15.10 8.96 -4.97
CA PHE A 180 15.37 7.85 -4.06
C PHE A 180 16.83 7.43 -4.23
N GLN A 181 17.55 7.36 -3.12
CA GLN A 181 18.93 6.88 -3.13
C GLN A 181 18.92 5.35 -3.24
N PRO A 182 19.82 4.75 -4.02
CA PRO A 182 19.94 3.30 -4.06
C PRO A 182 20.29 2.77 -2.66
N ALA A 183 19.81 1.57 -2.35
CA ALA A 183 20.13 0.92 -1.08
C ALA A 183 21.64 0.70 -0.98
N SER A 184 22.28 1.44 -0.08
CA SER A 184 23.69 1.22 0.29
C SER A 184 23.75 0.23 1.44
N ARG A 185 24.61 -0.78 1.30
CA ARG A 185 24.90 -1.74 2.37
C ARG A 185 26.26 -1.40 2.96
N SER A 186 26.25 -0.82 4.15
CA SER A 186 27.45 -0.57 4.96
C SER A 186 27.67 -1.71 5.95
N SER A 187 28.92 -1.97 6.32
CA SER A 187 29.24 -2.95 7.35
C SER A 187 28.66 -2.55 8.71
N ALA A 188 28.15 -3.52 9.45
CA ALA A 188 27.58 -3.29 10.77
C ALA A 188 28.61 -2.67 11.75
N GLN A 189 28.25 -1.57 12.39
CA GLN A 189 29.09 -0.90 13.39
C GLN A 189 28.96 -1.61 14.75
N LEU A 190 29.66 -2.73 14.91
CA LEU A 190 29.53 -3.60 16.10
C LEU A 190 29.79 -2.90 17.42
N GLY A 191 30.78 -1.99 17.47
CA GLY A 191 31.08 -1.22 18.67
C GLY A 191 29.96 -0.26 19.08
N GLU A 192 29.29 0.34 18.11
CA GLU A 192 28.13 1.21 18.39
C GLU A 192 26.90 0.38 18.79
N LEU A 193 26.66 -0.73 18.10
CA LEU A 193 25.61 -1.68 18.47
C LEU A 193 25.81 -2.20 19.90
N ALA A 194 27.05 -2.53 20.27
CA ALA A 194 27.41 -2.96 21.62
C ALA A 194 27.03 -1.91 22.67
N ARG A 195 27.45 -0.66 22.44
CA ARG A 195 27.14 0.48 23.32
C ARG A 195 25.63 0.70 23.45
N LEU A 196 24.88 0.59 22.35
CA LEU A 196 23.42 0.71 22.36
C LEU A 196 22.76 -0.42 23.14
N CYS A 197 23.28 -1.66 23.02
CA CYS A 197 22.76 -2.80 23.76
C CYS A 197 23.01 -2.68 25.27
N GLU A 198 24.19 -2.25 25.69
CA GLU A 198 24.49 -1.97 27.11
C GLU A 198 23.53 -0.89 27.66
N PHE A 199 23.30 0.18 26.90
CA PHE A 199 22.46 1.30 27.33
C PHE A 199 20.97 0.97 27.36
N HIS A 200 20.42 0.38 26.29
CA HIS A 200 18.98 0.16 26.16
C HIS A 200 18.47 -1.14 26.78
N PHE A 201 19.31 -2.18 26.84
CA PHE A 201 18.91 -3.50 27.37
C PHE A 201 19.60 -3.85 28.70
N SER A 202 20.42 -2.95 29.25
CA SER A 202 21.14 -3.16 30.51
C SER A 202 21.97 -4.45 30.53
N ILE A 203 22.48 -4.85 29.37
CA ILE A 203 23.33 -6.04 29.24
C ILE A 203 24.74 -5.67 29.71
N PRO A 204 25.35 -6.38 30.68
CA PRO A 204 26.72 -6.10 31.10
C PRO A 204 27.71 -6.50 30.00
N THR A 205 28.85 -5.80 29.91
CA THR A 205 29.88 -6.00 28.87
C THR A 205 30.32 -7.46 28.70
N ILE A 206 30.43 -8.21 29.81
CA ILE A 206 30.80 -9.64 29.80
C ILE A 206 29.69 -10.51 29.19
N GLY A 207 28.43 -10.17 29.43
CA GLY A 207 27.27 -10.87 28.84
C GLY A 207 27.03 -10.49 27.37
N LEU A 208 27.55 -9.34 26.95
CA LEU A 208 27.35 -8.81 25.60
C LEU A 208 27.99 -9.68 24.53
N LEU A 209 29.22 -10.14 24.74
CA LEU A 209 29.92 -11.02 23.80
C LEU A 209 29.12 -12.31 23.53
N LYS A 210 28.59 -12.91 24.60
CA LYS A 210 27.74 -14.10 24.50
C LYS A 210 26.44 -13.82 23.73
N VAL A 211 25.81 -12.66 23.95
CA VAL A 211 24.60 -12.27 23.19
C VAL A 211 24.92 -12.07 21.71
N PHE A 212 26.05 -11.42 21.40
CA PHE A 212 26.47 -11.20 20.01
C PHE A 212 26.77 -12.52 19.31
N GLU A 213 27.47 -13.44 19.98
CA GLU A 213 27.73 -14.79 19.48
C GLU A 213 26.44 -15.56 19.21
N GLU A 214 25.49 -15.56 20.15
CA GLU A 214 24.27 -16.37 20.01
C GLU A 214 23.19 -15.76 19.10
N ARG A 215 23.09 -14.43 19.01
CA ARG A 215 21.93 -13.74 18.36
C ARG A 215 22.30 -12.93 17.12
N ILE A 216 23.52 -12.40 17.05
CA ILE A 216 23.92 -11.45 16.00
C ILE A 216 24.85 -12.13 14.98
N TRP A 217 25.70 -13.07 15.43
CA TRP A 217 26.77 -13.69 14.63
C TRP A 217 26.29 -14.23 13.28
N HIS A 218 25.21 -15.01 13.26
CA HIS A 218 24.65 -15.57 12.02
C HIS A 218 24.28 -14.48 11.02
N GLY A 219 23.67 -13.38 11.48
CA GLY A 219 23.32 -12.24 10.63
C GLY A 219 24.55 -11.52 10.09
N LEU A 220 25.61 -11.38 10.89
CA LEU A 220 26.87 -10.78 10.46
C LEU A 220 27.59 -11.61 9.40
N VAL A 221 27.59 -12.94 9.56
CA VAL A 221 28.17 -13.85 8.56
C VAL A 221 27.44 -13.71 7.24
N VAL A 222 26.10 -13.70 7.25
CA VAL A 222 25.30 -13.51 6.03
C VAL A 222 25.57 -12.14 5.40
N ASP A 223 25.63 -11.06 6.20
CA ASP A 223 25.93 -9.72 5.70
C ASP A 223 27.34 -9.64 5.07
N ALA A 224 28.34 -10.22 5.72
CA ALA A 224 29.71 -10.29 5.20
C ALA A 224 29.78 -11.07 3.87
N LEU A 225 29.09 -12.22 3.78
CA LEU A 225 29.01 -13.01 2.55
C LEU A 225 28.37 -12.23 1.39
N LEU A 226 27.28 -11.51 1.66
CA LEU A 226 26.59 -10.68 0.66
C LEU A 226 27.46 -9.50 0.19
N GLN A 227 28.29 -8.94 1.07
CA GLN A 227 29.22 -7.85 0.73
C GLN A 227 30.42 -8.34 -0.08
N CYS A 228 30.97 -9.52 0.24
CA CYS A 228 32.07 -10.14 -0.52
C CYS A 228 31.66 -10.43 -1.97
N ASN A 229 30.44 -10.92 -2.17
CA ASN A 229 29.95 -11.26 -3.52
C ASN A 229 29.79 -10.01 -4.42
N LYS A 230 29.38 -8.87 -3.85
CA LYS A 230 29.31 -7.60 -4.61
C LYS A 230 30.68 -7.12 -5.10
N LYS A 231 31.75 -7.30 -4.31
CA LYS A 231 33.11 -6.90 -4.69
C LYS A 231 33.70 -7.76 -5.81
N ALA A 232 33.33 -9.04 -5.87
CA ALA A 232 33.77 -9.95 -6.94
C ALA A 232 33.12 -9.59 -8.29
N ILE A 233 31.81 -9.31 -8.30
CA ILE A 233 31.08 -8.94 -9.52
C ILE A 233 31.57 -7.60 -10.09
N CYS A 234 31.84 -6.60 -9.24
CA CYS A 234 32.38 -5.31 -9.68
C CYS A 234 33.87 -5.32 -10.06
N ALA A 235 34.58 -6.44 -9.86
CA ALA A 235 35.99 -6.60 -10.26
C ALA A 235 36.15 -7.34 -11.60
N GLU A 236 35.07 -7.87 -12.17
CA GLU A 236 35.02 -8.56 -13.46
C GLU A 236 34.43 -7.70 -14.59
N GLU A 237 33.99 -6.46 -14.29
CA GLU A 237 33.64 -5.39 -15.27
C GLU A 237 34.78 -4.38 -15.40
#